data_AF-A0A954HWX9-F1
#
_entry.id   AF-A0A954HWX9-F1
#
_cell.length_a   1.000
_cell.length_b   1.000
_cell.length_c   1.000
_cell.angle_alpha   90.00
_cell.angle_beta   90.00
_cell.angle_gamma   90.00
#
_symmetry.space_group_name_H-M   'P 1'
#
loop_
_entity.id
_entity.type
_entity.pdbx_description
1 polymer ?
#
loop_
_entity_poly.entity_id
_entity_poly.type
_entity_poly.pdbx_seq_one_letter_code
_entity_poly.pdbx_strand_id
1 'polypeptide(L)'
;MDDLSLFETAVNDLEARLTEPVENINQAAVLETSLTMQDSLIRFRLLEHVGRVALISFEAAWTGDPTLPIVIGQGDNTRAVIRSLAQMINESDNRNVYDRGMAIRSSYLRSISGLNLNDDELRFLNIQLLLCVADPRRRLRGST
;
A
#
# COMPACT_ATOMS: atom_id res chain seq x y z
N MET A 1 -2.11 19.15 -20.87
CA MET A 1 -2.42 20.21 -19.89
C MET A 1 -3.91 20.13 -19.73
N ASP A 2 -4.48 19.40 -18.77
CA ASP A 2 -4.30 19.64 -17.32
C ASP A 2 -4.83 18.47 -16.44
N ASP A 3 -4.47 17.21 -16.74
CA ASP A 3 -4.82 16.09 -15.83
C ASP A 3 -3.97 16.08 -14.55
N LEU A 4 -2.72 16.54 -14.64
CA LEU A 4 -1.82 16.65 -13.49
C LEU A 4 -2.32 17.67 -12.47
N SER A 5 -2.85 18.82 -12.90
CA SER A 5 -3.34 19.85 -11.97
C SER A 5 -4.64 19.43 -11.29
N LEU A 6 -5.51 18.68 -11.97
CA LEU A 6 -6.71 18.08 -11.37
C LEU A 6 -6.34 17.00 -10.34
N PHE A 7 -5.35 16.17 -10.64
CA PHE A 7 -4.84 15.17 -9.71
C PHE A 7 -4.19 15.80 -8.48
N GLU A 8 -3.32 16.79 -8.67
CA GLU A 8 -2.68 17.53 -7.56
C GLU A 8 -3.71 18.26 -6.70
N THR A 9 -4.74 18.85 -7.31
CA THR A 9 -5.83 19.51 -6.57
C THR A 9 -6.63 18.49 -5.76
N ALA A 10 -6.98 17.34 -6.34
CA ALA A 10 -7.69 16.28 -5.62
C ALA A 10 -6.85 15.72 -4.46
N VAL A 11 -5.55 15.53 -4.67
CA VAL A 11 -4.60 15.10 -3.64
C VAL A 11 -4.52 16.12 -2.51
N ASN A 12 -4.36 17.40 -2.82
CA ASN A 12 -4.27 18.47 -1.82
C ASN A 12 -5.58 18.63 -1.02
N ASP A 13 -6.74 18.54 -1.68
CA ASP A 13 -8.04 18.56 -1.01
C ASP A 13 -8.24 17.34 -0.10
N LEU A 14 -7.75 16.17 -0.52
CA LEU A 14 -7.82 14.95 0.28
C LEU A 14 -6.81 14.94 1.44
N GLU A 15 -5.62 15.51 1.26
CA GLU A 15 -4.65 15.73 2.34
C GLU A 15 -5.17 16.72 3.38
N ALA A 16 -5.85 17.79 2.97
CA ALA A 16 -6.51 18.71 3.90
C ALA A 16 -7.63 18.04 4.71
N ARG A 17 -8.33 17.06 4.13
CA ARG A 17 -9.37 16.26 4.81
C ARG A 17 -8.81 15.23 5.80
N LEU A 18 -7.53 14.85 5.69
CA LEU A 18 -6.85 13.97 6.67
C LEU A 18 -6.53 14.67 7.99
N THR A 19 -6.67 16.00 8.05
CA THR A 19 -6.57 16.78 9.30
C THR A 19 -7.81 16.63 10.18
N GLU A 20 -8.92 16.13 9.62
CA GLU A 20 -10.11 15.72 10.37
C GLU A 20 -10.01 14.24 10.74
N PRO A 21 -10.47 13.82 11.94
CA PRO A 21 -10.46 12.41 12.32
C PRO A 21 -11.27 11.61 11.30
N VAL A 22 -10.60 10.78 10.50
CA VAL A 22 -11.27 10.03 9.45
C VAL A 22 -12.14 8.96 10.09
N GLU A 23 -13.45 9.20 10.15
CA GLU A 23 -14.44 8.28 10.71
C GLU A 23 -14.58 6.96 9.92
N ASN A 24 -13.93 6.83 8.74
CA ASN A 24 -14.03 5.65 7.89
C ASN A 24 -12.68 5.17 7.33
N ILE A 25 -12.17 4.06 7.91
CA ILE A 25 -10.93 3.40 7.50
C ILE A 25 -10.88 3.05 6.01
N ASN A 26 -12.02 2.71 5.38
CA ASN A 26 -12.05 2.43 3.94
C ASN A 26 -11.68 3.67 3.13
N GLN A 27 -12.20 4.84 3.50
CA GLN A 27 -11.92 6.08 2.80
C GLN A 27 -10.46 6.49 2.97
N ALA A 28 -9.93 6.37 4.20
CA ALA A 28 -8.52 6.63 4.50
C ALA A 28 -7.59 5.69 3.71
N ALA A 29 -7.91 4.40 3.66
CA ALA A 29 -7.10 3.42 2.97
C ALA A 29 -7.12 3.60 1.45
N VAL A 30 -8.30 3.91 0.88
CA VAL A 30 -8.42 4.22 -0.55
C VAL A 30 -7.56 5.44 -0.90
N LEU A 31 -7.68 6.51 -0.13
CA LEU A 31 -6.89 7.72 -0.33
C LEU A 31 -5.38 7.44 -0.23
N GLU A 32 -4.94 6.82 0.86
CA GLU A 32 -3.51 6.53 1.05
C GLU A 32 -2.96 5.67 -0.09
N THR A 33 -3.77 4.73 -0.59
CA THR A 33 -3.39 3.91 -1.74
C THR A 33 -3.30 4.74 -3.01
N SER A 34 -4.23 5.66 -3.25
CA SER A 34 -4.18 6.59 -4.39
C SER A 34 -2.95 7.50 -4.37
N LEU A 35 -2.60 8.04 -3.19
CA LEU A 35 -1.37 8.83 -3.01
C LEU A 35 -0.11 8.00 -3.25
N THR A 36 -0.17 6.74 -2.85
CA THR A 36 0.95 5.82 -3.00
C THR A 36 1.15 5.44 -4.46
N MET A 37 0.12 4.98 -5.15
CA MET A 37 0.21 4.33 -6.47
C MET A 37 -0.02 5.28 -7.64
N GLN A 38 0.24 6.59 -7.44
CA GLN A 38 0.20 7.64 -8.47
C GLN A 38 0.35 7.04 -9.88
N ASP A 39 -0.74 7.13 -10.66
CA ASP A 39 -0.79 6.90 -12.11
C ASP A 39 -1.27 5.55 -12.72
N SER A 40 -1.91 4.59 -12.05
CA SER A 40 -2.33 3.37 -12.81
C SER A 40 -3.53 2.51 -12.35
N LEU A 41 -4.33 2.87 -11.34
CA LEU A 41 -5.22 1.88 -10.71
C LEU A 41 -6.66 2.38 -10.56
N ILE A 42 -7.57 1.75 -11.30
CA ILE A 42 -8.99 2.13 -11.41
C ILE A 42 -9.82 1.53 -10.26
N ARG A 43 -9.34 0.46 -9.61
CA ARG A 43 -10.08 -0.25 -8.55
C ARG A 43 -9.19 -0.73 -7.42
N PHE A 44 -9.56 -0.32 -6.21
CA PHE A 44 -9.01 -0.79 -4.95
C PHE A 44 -10.09 -1.48 -4.13
N ARG A 45 -9.69 -2.46 -3.33
CA ARG A 45 -10.55 -3.10 -2.34
C ARG A 45 -9.78 -3.23 -1.03
N LEU A 46 -10.33 -2.66 0.04
CA LEU A 46 -9.89 -3.02 1.39
C LEU A 46 -10.31 -4.45 1.68
N LEU A 47 -9.35 -5.29 2.05
CA LEU A 47 -9.60 -6.68 2.41
C LEU A 47 -9.75 -6.85 3.91
N GLU A 48 -8.82 -6.27 4.68
CA GLU A 48 -8.83 -6.27 6.14
C GLU A 48 -7.98 -5.09 6.64
N HIS A 49 -8.11 -4.76 7.93
CA HIS A 49 -7.24 -3.77 8.57
C HIS A 49 -7.02 -4.10 10.05
N VAL A 50 -5.88 -3.66 10.58
CA VAL A 50 -5.57 -3.62 12.00
C VAL A 50 -5.08 -2.21 12.30
N GLY A 51 -5.85 -1.45 13.08
CA GLY A 51 -5.56 -0.02 13.31
C GLY A 51 -5.39 0.74 11.99
N ARG A 52 -4.23 1.37 11.82
CA ARG A 52 -3.81 2.13 10.63
C ARG A 52 -3.21 1.28 9.52
N VAL A 53 -3.02 -0.01 9.73
CA VAL A 53 -2.46 -0.91 8.70
C VAL A 53 -3.61 -1.55 7.93
N ALA A 54 -3.75 -1.15 6.67
CA ALA A 54 -4.79 -1.61 5.77
C ALA A 54 -4.21 -2.56 4.73
N LEU A 55 -4.86 -3.69 4.48
CA LEU A 55 -4.50 -4.61 3.41
C LEU A 55 -5.35 -4.34 2.19
N ILE A 56 -4.71 -3.92 1.10
CA ILE A 56 -5.38 -3.43 -0.09
C ILE A 56 -5.10 -4.36 -1.25
N SER A 57 -6.17 -4.81 -1.89
CA SER A 57 -6.13 -5.43 -3.21
C SER A 57 -6.30 -4.35 -4.27
N PHE A 58 -5.58 -4.43 -5.37
CA PHE A 58 -5.75 -3.51 -6.49
C PHE A 58 -5.74 -4.24 -7.82
N GLU A 59 -6.57 -3.78 -8.76
CA GLU A 59 -6.63 -4.34 -10.10
C GLU A 59 -5.45 -3.82 -10.91
N ALA A 60 -4.40 -4.62 -11.05
CA ALA A 60 -3.27 -4.32 -11.92
C ALA A 60 -3.57 -4.79 -13.34
N ALA A 61 -3.19 -3.99 -14.34
CA ALA A 61 -3.57 -4.19 -15.75
C ALA A 61 -3.19 -5.58 -16.35
N TRP A 62 -2.27 -6.32 -15.74
CA TRP A 62 -1.74 -7.58 -16.30
C TRP A 62 -1.43 -8.66 -15.26
N THR A 63 -1.58 -8.38 -13.96
CA THR A 63 -1.29 -9.30 -12.86
C THR A 63 -2.54 -9.42 -11.99
N GLY A 64 -2.92 -10.65 -11.65
CA GLY A 64 -4.14 -10.87 -10.87
C GLY A 64 -4.05 -10.19 -9.50
N ASP A 65 -5.01 -9.32 -9.22
CA ASP A 65 -5.21 -8.52 -8.01
C ASP A 65 -4.16 -8.67 -6.90
N PRO A 66 -2.96 -8.06 -7.03
CA PRO A 66 -1.96 -8.07 -5.96
C PRO A 66 -2.48 -7.42 -4.69
N THR A 67 -2.02 -7.94 -3.54
CA THR A 67 -2.35 -7.40 -2.22
C THR A 67 -1.13 -6.75 -1.56
N LEU A 68 -1.30 -5.55 -1.03
CA LEU A 68 -0.23 -4.80 -0.34
C LEU A 68 -0.71 -4.25 1.00
N PRO A 69 0.10 -4.37 2.08
CA PRO A 69 -0.17 -3.66 3.31
C PRO A 69 0.27 -2.20 3.18
N ILE A 70 -0.62 -1.29 3.57
CA ILE A 70 -0.43 0.16 3.51
C ILE A 70 -0.67 0.73 4.90
N VAL A 71 0.24 1.59 5.36
CA VAL A 71 0.07 2.33 6.61
C VAL A 71 -0.58 3.67 6.31
N ILE A 72 -1.74 3.91 6.91
CA ILE A 72 -2.49 5.18 6.75
C ILE A 72 -1.75 6.31 7.45
N GLY A 73 -1.63 7.45 6.77
CA GLY A 73 -0.93 8.64 7.28
C GLY A 73 0.60 8.51 7.18
N GLN A 74 1.09 7.66 6.28
CA GLN A 74 2.52 7.53 6.02
C GLN A 74 3.04 8.68 5.13
N GLY A 75 4.28 9.11 5.37
CA GLY A 75 4.92 10.14 4.55
C GLY A 75 5.46 9.62 3.21
N ASP A 76 5.90 10.54 2.34
CA ASP A 76 6.29 10.24 0.95
C ASP A 76 7.42 9.22 0.81
N ASN A 77 8.40 9.24 1.71
CA ASN A 77 9.48 8.24 1.72
C ASN A 77 8.93 6.83 1.86
N THR A 78 7.94 6.67 2.74
CA THR A 78 7.30 5.40 3.01
C THR A 78 6.42 4.96 1.83
N ARG A 79 5.70 5.91 1.20
CA ARG A 79 4.94 5.68 -0.05
C ARG A 79 5.85 5.21 -1.19
N ALA A 80 7.04 5.81 -1.32
CA ALA A 80 8.02 5.43 -2.34
C ALA A 80 8.50 3.98 -2.17
N VAL A 81 8.74 3.53 -0.93
CA VAL A 81 9.19 2.15 -0.67
C VAL A 81 8.10 1.13 -1.01
N ILE A 82 6.84 1.39 -0.64
CA ILE A 82 5.75 0.46 -0.94
C ILE A 82 5.43 0.42 -2.45
N ARG A 83 5.64 1.52 -3.19
CA ARG A 83 5.63 1.51 -4.67
C ARG A 83 6.67 0.56 -5.24
N SER A 84 7.90 0.56 -4.70
CA SER A 84 8.92 -0.39 -5.13
C SER A 84 8.50 -1.84 -4.87
N LEU A 85 7.76 -2.10 -3.78
CA LEU A 85 7.22 -3.43 -3.52
C LEU A 85 6.17 -3.81 -4.57
N ALA A 86 5.26 -2.89 -4.92
CA ALA A 86 4.26 -3.09 -5.97
C ALA A 86 4.89 -3.38 -7.34
N GLN A 87 5.90 -2.61 -7.72
CA GLN A 87 6.67 -2.82 -8.96
C GLN A 87 7.34 -4.18 -8.98
N MET A 88 7.99 -4.58 -7.88
CA MET A 88 8.63 -5.89 -7.77
C MET A 88 7.60 -7.03 -7.92
N ILE A 89 6.41 -6.90 -7.33
CA ILE A 89 5.32 -7.88 -7.50
C ILE A 89 4.93 -8.00 -8.98
N ASN A 90 4.84 -6.88 -9.69
CA ASN A 90 4.51 -6.83 -11.11
C ASN A 90 5.60 -7.44 -12.01
N GLU A 91 6.87 -7.38 -11.61
CA GLU A 91 8.03 -7.90 -12.34
C GLU A 91 8.36 -9.39 -12.04
N SER A 92 7.48 -10.12 -11.36
CA SER A 92 7.79 -11.38 -10.63
C SER A 92 8.21 -12.61 -11.47
N ASP A 93 8.48 -12.50 -12.77
CA ASP A 93 9.09 -13.58 -13.57
C ASP A 93 10.61 -13.75 -13.33
N ASN A 94 11.18 -13.00 -12.38
CA ASN A 94 12.63 -12.91 -12.18
C ASN A 94 13.15 -13.82 -11.04
N ARG A 95 14.32 -14.47 -11.21
CA ARG A 95 14.86 -15.47 -10.25
C ARG A 95 15.27 -14.92 -8.87
N ASN A 96 15.24 -13.59 -8.67
CA ASN A 96 15.72 -12.92 -7.45
C ASN A 96 14.62 -12.12 -6.71
N VAL A 97 13.34 -12.45 -6.91
CA VAL A 97 12.22 -11.70 -6.31
C VAL A 97 12.25 -11.76 -4.78
N TYR A 98 12.65 -12.89 -4.20
CA TYR A 98 12.72 -13.04 -2.74
C TYR A 98 13.73 -12.08 -2.09
N ASP A 99 14.98 -12.05 -2.59
CA ASP A 99 16.02 -11.18 -2.02
C ASP A 99 15.70 -9.69 -2.20
N ARG A 100 15.18 -9.30 -3.38
CA ARG A 100 14.68 -7.94 -3.62
C ARG A 100 13.55 -7.60 -2.66
N GLY A 101 12.60 -8.51 -2.47
CA GLY A 101 11.46 -8.33 -1.59
C GLY A 101 11.86 -8.18 -0.13
N MET A 102 12.82 -8.97 0.34
CA MET A 102 13.37 -8.86 1.70
C MET A 102 14.08 -7.53 1.93
N ALA A 103 14.80 -7.01 0.92
CA ALA A 103 15.42 -5.70 0.98
C ALA A 103 14.37 -4.57 1.05
N ILE A 104 13.33 -4.63 0.22
CA ILE A 104 12.24 -3.65 0.21
C ILE A 104 11.46 -3.68 1.53
N ARG A 105 11.09 -4.88 2.03
CA ARG A 105 10.44 -5.04 3.35
C ARG A 105 11.26 -4.38 4.46
N SER A 106 12.57 -4.62 4.48
CA SER A 106 13.48 -4.04 5.48
C SER A 106 13.58 -2.52 5.35
N SER A 107 13.48 -1.99 4.12
CA SER A 107 13.39 -0.54 3.89
C SER A 107 12.07 0.02 4.43
N TYR A 108 10.96 -0.68 4.23
CA TYR A 108 9.63 -0.22 4.62
C TYR A 108 9.48 -0.17 6.13
N LEU A 109 9.91 -1.23 6.82
CA LEU A 109 9.91 -1.27 8.29
C LEU A 109 10.81 -0.18 8.91
N ARG A 110 11.87 0.24 8.22
CA ARG A 110 12.70 1.38 8.66
C ARG A 110 12.01 2.72 8.39
N SER A 111 11.31 2.87 7.27
CA SER A 111 10.66 4.15 6.94
C SER A 111 9.44 4.43 7.82
N ILE A 112 8.78 3.40 8.35
CA ILE A 112 7.61 3.53 9.23
C ILE A 112 7.96 3.62 10.72
N SER A 113 9.23 3.50 11.13
CA SER A 113 9.60 3.46 12.55
C SER A 113 9.24 4.74 13.32
N GLY A 114 9.05 5.86 12.62
CA GLY A 114 8.60 7.13 13.20
C GLY A 114 7.07 7.28 13.33
N LEU A 115 6.27 6.32 12.85
CA LEU A 115 4.80 6.42 12.83
C LEU A 115 4.13 5.92 14.11
N ASN A 116 4.90 5.48 15.11
CA ASN A 116 4.40 4.96 16.40
C ASN A 116 3.28 3.92 16.24
N LEU A 117 3.48 2.90 15.39
CA LEU A 117 2.54 1.78 15.28
C LEU A 117 2.49 1.00 16.61
N ASN A 118 1.30 0.55 17.00
CA ASN A 118 1.18 -0.37 18.13
C ASN A 118 1.65 -1.78 17.75
N ASP A 119 1.79 -2.67 18.75
CA ASP A 119 2.34 -4.02 18.55
C ASP A 119 1.51 -4.86 17.58
N ASP A 120 0.18 -4.73 17.61
CA ASP A 120 -0.73 -5.47 16.73
C ASP A 120 -0.62 -4.96 15.28
N GLU A 121 -0.58 -3.64 15.08
CA GLU A 121 -0.33 -3.00 13.80
C GLU A 121 1.01 -3.45 13.21
N LEU A 122 2.07 -3.41 14.01
CA LEU A 122 3.42 -3.79 13.57
C LEU A 122 3.52 -5.28 13.24
N ARG A 123 2.92 -6.13 14.07
CA ARG A 123 2.87 -7.58 13.84
C ARG A 123 2.10 -7.90 12.57
N PHE A 124 0.93 -7.30 12.40
CA PHE A 124 0.09 -7.48 11.23
C PHE A 124 0.82 -7.04 9.94
N LEU A 125 1.37 -5.82 9.94
CA LEU A 125 2.17 -5.29 8.84
C LEU A 125 3.31 -6.24 8.45
N ASN A 126 4.08 -6.69 9.45
CA ASN A 126 5.24 -7.53 9.23
C ASN A 126 4.88 -8.88 8.59
N ILE A 127 3.79 -9.51 9.04
CA ILE A 127 3.27 -10.75 8.45
C ILE A 127 2.86 -10.52 6.99
N GLN A 128 2.08 -9.46 6.71
CA GLN A 128 1.61 -9.20 5.35
C GLN A 128 2.77 -8.89 4.40
N LEU A 129 3.78 -8.14 4.85
CA LEU A 129 4.98 -7.89 4.04
C LEU A 129 5.74 -9.18 3.71
N LEU A 130 5.89 -10.09 4.68
CA LEU A 130 6.53 -11.39 4.41
C LEU A 130 5.73 -12.19 3.39
N LEU A 131 4.40 -12.16 3.48
CA LEU A 131 3.53 -12.86 2.53
C LEU A 131 3.63 -12.26 1.12
N CYS A 132 3.72 -10.94 0.97
CA CYS A 132 3.96 -10.28 -0.32
C CYS A 132 5.31 -10.69 -0.94
N VAL A 133 6.32 -10.96 -0.13
CA VAL A 133 7.66 -11.38 -0.60
C VAL A 133 7.69 -12.86 -0.95
N ALA A 134 7.07 -13.71 -0.12
CA ALA A 134 7.04 -15.15 -0.31
C ALA A 134 6.11 -15.58 -1.45
N ASP A 135 4.98 -14.90 -1.62
CA ASP A 135 4.02 -15.13 -2.70
C ASP A 135 3.55 -13.78 -3.28
N PRO A 136 4.33 -13.19 -4.20
CA PRO A 136 3.97 -11.93 -4.87
C PRO A 136 2.65 -12.00 -5.64
N ARG A 137 2.25 -13.20 -6.07
CA ARG A 137 1.00 -13.44 -6.83
C ARG A 137 -0.14 -13.87 -5.93
N ARG A 138 0.01 -13.75 -4.60
CA ARG A 138 -1.00 -14.14 -3.63
C ARG A 138 -2.29 -13.38 -3.91
N ARG A 139 -3.29 -14.13 -4.38
CA ARG A 139 -4.68 -13.68 -4.39
C ARG A 139 -5.27 -14.08 -3.05
N LEU A 140 -5.55 -13.11 -2.21
CA LEU A 140 -6.47 -13.37 -1.11
C LEU A 140 -7.84 -13.59 -1.75
N ARG A 141 -8.29 -14.85 -1.77
CA ARG A 141 -9.67 -15.16 -2.15
C ARG A 141 -10.55 -14.35 -1.23
N GLY A 142 -11.26 -13.38 -1.81
CA GLY A 142 -12.35 -12.73 -1.10
C GLY A 142 -13.23 -13.82 -0.53
N SER A 143 -13.45 -13.76 0.77
CA SER A 143 -14.51 -14.51 1.45
C SER A 143 -15.75 -14.46 0.57
N THR A 144 -16.24 -15.64 0.21
CA THR A 144 -17.50 -15.88 -0.51
C THR A 144 -18.63 -15.06 0.05
#